data_AF-A0A8J4AKF3-F1
#
_entry.id   AF-A0A8J4AKF3-F1
#
_cell.length_a   1.000
_cell.length_b   1.000
_cell.length_c   1.000
_cell.angle_alpha   90.00
_cell.angle_beta   90.00
_cell.angle_gamma   90.00
#
_symmetry.space_group_name_H-M   'P 1'
#
loop_
_entity.id
_entity.type
_entity.pdbx_description
1 polymer ?
#
loop_
_entity_poly.entity_id
_entity_poly.type
_entity_poly.pdbx_seq_one_letter_code
_entity_poly.pdbx_strand_id
1 'polypeptide(L)' 'MASPPGVRHLVTGVVPGEGSPLGFYLRYGFTDTGTMFDHERVLRPPVHPASTP' A
#
# COMPACT_ATOMS: atom_id res chain seq x y z
N MET A 1 2.23 -4.54 12.47
CA MET A 1 3.62 -4.90 12.10
C MET A 1 4.46 -3.64 12.13
N ALA A 2 5.62 -3.63 12.79
CA ALA A 2 6.53 -2.49 12.75
C ALA A 2 7.52 -2.66 11.59
N SER A 3 7.83 -1.58 10.88
CA SER A 3 8.85 -1.59 9.83
C SER A 3 10.26 -1.72 10.45
N PRO A 4 11.21 -2.42 9.81
CA PRO A 4 12.59 -2.46 10.29
C PRO A 4 13.20 -1.04 10.42
N PRO A 5 14.12 -0.83 11.39
CA PRO A 5 14.77 0.47 11.54
C PRO A 5 15.47 0.90 10.24
N GLY A 6 15.17 2.12 9.78
CA GLY A 6 15.67 2.70 8.53
C GLY A 6 14.69 2.65 7.35
N VAL A 7 13.66 1.81 7.41
CA VAL A 7 12.59 1.80 6.39
C VAL A 7 11.63 2.96 6.66
N ARG A 8 11.55 3.89 5.72
CA ARG A 8 10.71 5.10 5.85
C ARG A 8 9.30 4.92 5.28
N HIS A 9 9.14 4.01 4.33
CA HIS A 9 7.89 3.79 3.61
C HIS A 9 7.68 2.31 3.32
N LEU A 10 6.48 1.81 3.60
CA LEU A 10 6.01 0.52 3.12
C LEU A 10 5.11 0.77 1.91
N VAL A 11 5.19 -0.09 0.91
CA VAL A 11 4.33 -0.06 -0.27
C VAL A 11 3.88 -1.48 -0.60
N THR A 12 2.78 -1.61 -1.33
CA THR A 12 2.33 -2.87 -1.92
C THR A 12 2.01 -2.67 -3.39
N GLY A 13 2.30 -3.65 -4.23
CA GLY A 13 1.84 -3.68 -5.61
C GLY A 13 0.49 -4.40 -5.73
N VAL A 14 -0.27 -4.03 -6.75
CA VAL A 14 -1.50 -4.74 -7.15
C VAL A 14 -1.69 -4.67 -8.66
N VAL A 15 -1.92 -5.82 -9.31
CA VAL A 15 -2.32 -5.86 -10.72
C VAL A 15 -3.74 -5.27 -10.86
N PRO A 16 -3.94 -4.17 -11.62
CA PRO A 16 -5.28 -3.61 -11.84
C PRO A 16 -6.07 -4.45 -12.85
N GLY A 17 -7.39 -4.52 -12.71
CA GLY A 17 -8.26 -5.22 -13.65
C GLY A 17 -9.46 -5.89 -12.99
N GLU A 18 -10.19 -6.67 -13.79
CA GLU A 18 -11.30 -7.48 -13.29
C GLU A 18 -10.81 -8.48 -12.24
N GLY A 19 -11.55 -8.60 -11.13
CA GLY A 19 -11.15 -9.44 -9.99
C GLY A 19 -10.01 -8.87 -9.13
N SER A 20 -9.44 -7.70 -9.48
CA SER A 20 -8.37 -7.08 -8.70
C SER A 20 -8.84 -6.62 -7.32
N PRO A 21 -8.01 -6.80 -6.26
CA PRO A 21 -8.28 -6.25 -4.93
C PRO A 21 -8.06 -4.73 -4.84
N LEU A 22 -7.73 -4.04 -5.94
CA LEU A 22 -7.48 -2.59 -5.94
C LEU A 22 -8.60 -1.79 -5.27
N GLY A 23 -9.86 -2.08 -5.60
CA GLY A 23 -11.01 -1.40 -5.01
C GLY A 23 -11.14 -1.64 -3.50
N PHE A 24 -10.72 -2.82 -3.02
CA PHE A 24 -10.65 -3.12 -1.58
C PHE A 24 -9.58 -2.25 -0.92
N TYR A 25 -8.35 -2.23 -1.44
CA TYR A 25 -7.27 -1.46 -0.84
C TYR A 25 -7.59 0.04 -0.75
N LEU A 26 -8.12 0.63 -1.83
CA LEU A 26 -8.51 2.04 -1.84
C LEU A 26 -9.60 2.35 -0.81
N ARG A 27 -10.57 1.45 -0.64
CA ARG A 27 -11.64 1.60 0.36
C ARG A 27 -11.11 1.59 1.79
N TYR A 28 -10.06 0.81 2.07
CA TYR A 28 -9.45 0.69 3.40
C TYR A 28 -8.28 1.66 3.63
N GLY A 29 -8.19 2.73 2.83
CA GLY A 29 -7.29 3.84 3.08
C GLY A 29 -5.89 3.69 2.49
N PHE A 30 -5.67 2.70 1.62
CA PHE A 30 -4.47 2.71 0.80
C PHE A 30 -4.55 3.84 -0.21
N THR A 31 -3.42 4.50 -0.46
CA THR A 31 -3.32 5.63 -1.38
C THR A 31 -2.54 5.21 -2.62
N ASP A 32 -3.13 5.40 -3.81
CA ASP A 32 -2.43 5.23 -5.09
C ASP A 32 -1.26 6.22 -5.18
N THR A 33 -0.09 5.72 -5.57
CA THR A 33 1.12 6.54 -5.72
C THR A 33 1.27 7.15 -7.11
N GLY A 34 0.45 6.71 -8.08
CA GLY A 34 0.61 7.02 -9.50
C GLY A 34 1.76 6.26 -10.17
N THR A 35 2.46 5.39 -9.44
CA THR A 35 3.57 4.59 -9.97
C THR A 35 3.09 3.21 -10.41
N MET A 36 3.51 2.78 -11.59
CA MET A 36 3.41 1.40 -12.05
C MET A 36 4.79 0.75 -11.99
N PHE A 37 4.87 -0.47 -11.47
CA PHE A 37 6.07 -1.29 -11.44
C PHE A 37 5.68 -2.73 -11.76
N ASP A 38 6.33 -3.35 -12.75
CA ASP A 38 6.06 -4.74 -13.16
C ASP A 38 4.56 -5.05 -13.38
N HIS A 39 3.87 -4.20 -14.13
CA HIS A 39 2.42 -4.28 -14.39
C HIS A 39 1.50 -4.11 -13.14
N GLU A 40 2.08 -3.76 -11.99
CA GLU A 40 1.34 -3.51 -10.75
C GLU A 40 1.27 -2.02 -10.43
N ARG A 41 0.10 -1.57 -9.95
CA ARG A 41 -0.04 -0.26 -9.30
C ARG A 41 0.57 -0.30 -7.92
N VAL A 42 1.44 0.65 -7.63
CA VAL A 42 2.06 0.78 -6.31
C VAL A 42 1.14 1.61 -5.41
N LEU A 43 0.77 1.04 -4.26
CA LEU A 43 -0.05 1.66 -3.23
C LEU A 43 0.74 1.87 -1.95
N ARG A 44 0.46 2.98 -1.25
CA ARG A 44 0.91 3.21 0.12
C ARG A 44 -0.18 2.79 1.11
N PRO A 45 0.12 2.00 2.14
CA PRO A 45 -0.83 1.68 3.19
C PRO A 45 -1.17 2.92 4.02
N PRO A 46 -2.31 2.94 4.71
CA PRO A 46 -2.59 3.97 5.70
C PRO A 46 -1.53 3.96 6.80
N VAL A 47 -1.12 5.14 7.25
CA VAL A 47 -0.27 5.26 8.43
C VAL A 47 -1.16 5.00 9.65
N HIS A 48 -1.10 3.78 10.16
CA HIS A 48 -1.64 3.54 11.49
C HIS A 48 -0.69 4.18 12.51
N PRO A 49 -1.21 4.94 13.49
CA PRO A 49 -0.37 5.34 14.61
C PRO A 49 0.27 4.07 15.17
N ALA A 50 1.59 4.05 15.26
CA ALA A 50 2.26 3.00 15.99
C ALA A 50 1.59 2.95 17.36
N SER A 51 1.08 1.78 17.76
CA SER A 51 0.68 1.59 19.14
C SER A 51 1.89 2.01 19.98
N THR A 52 1.77 3.15 20.66
CA THR A 52 2.81 3.64 21.57
C THR A 52 3.09 2.49 22.54
N PRO A 53 4.36 2.11 22.75
CA PRO A 53 4.71 1.05 23.67
C PRO A 53 4.19 1.33 25.09
#